data_AF-A0A5A9YTJ9-F1
#
_entry.id   AF-A0A5A9YTJ9-F1
#
_cell.length_a   1.000
_cell.length_b   1.000
_cell.length_c   1.000
_cell.angle_alpha   90.00
_cell.angle_beta   90.00
_cell.angle_gamma   90.00
#
_symmetry.space_group_name_H-M   'P 1'
#
loop_
_entity.id
_entity.type
_entity.pdbx_description
1 polymer ?
#
loop_
_entity_poly.entity_id
_entity_poly.type
_entity_poly.pdbx_seq_one_letter_code
_entity_poly.pdbx_strand_id
1 'polypeptide(L)'
;QIAPLAGFFFSGGVPLDASLFEHKKLDPTQVRQVLQLVLWKLESLRQWEKERITGCIQAVAEHLQLKLRDVMPLMFPAITGHASSVSVLDAMEILGADLSRYRLRQALELLGGASKKETKEWEKIRDAIPG
;
A
#
# COMPACT_ATOMS: atom_id res chain seq x y z
N GLN A 1 -11.83 3.46 26.57
CA GLN A 1 -13.08 3.74 25.83
C GLN A 1 -12.91 3.13 24.43
N ILE A 2 -13.64 2.06 24.09
CA ILE A 2 -13.54 1.42 22.77
C ILE A 2 -14.77 1.88 21.97
N ALA A 3 -14.58 2.84 21.08
CA ALA A 3 -15.38 2.96 19.86
C ALA A 3 -14.40 3.44 18.77
N PRO A 4 -14.44 2.99 17.50
CA PRO A 4 -15.26 1.99 16.83
C PRO A 4 -14.43 1.13 15.84
N LEU A 5 -13.82 0.01 16.26
CA LEU A 5 -13.14 -0.89 15.29
C LEU A 5 -14.14 -1.44 14.25
N ALA A 6 -15.37 -1.71 14.67
CA ALA A 6 -16.43 -2.16 13.78
C ALA A 6 -16.67 -1.19 12.61
N GLY A 7 -16.74 0.13 12.86
CA GLY A 7 -16.96 1.13 11.80
C GLY A 7 -15.86 1.11 10.74
N PHE A 8 -14.61 0.90 11.16
CA PHE A 8 -13.47 0.73 10.28
C PHE A 8 -13.55 -0.54 9.41
N PHE A 9 -14.17 -1.62 9.89
CA PHE A 9 -14.37 -2.85 9.11
C PHE A 9 -15.61 -2.79 8.20
N PHE A 10 -16.62 -1.97 8.54
CA PHE A 10 -17.86 -1.85 7.77
C PHE A 10 -17.85 -0.72 6.72
N SER A 11 -16.92 0.24 6.79
CA SER A 11 -16.72 1.23 5.72
C SER A 11 -15.79 0.68 4.63
N GLY A 12 -16.27 0.63 3.38
CA GLY A 12 -15.45 0.20 2.24
C GLY A 12 -14.18 1.05 2.09
N GLY A 13 -14.30 2.37 2.23
CA GLY A 13 -13.16 3.29 2.25
C GLY A 13 -12.71 3.71 3.65
N VAL A 14 -11.57 4.40 3.69
CA VAL A 14 -11.05 5.13 4.86
C VAL A 14 -10.95 6.62 4.52
N PRO A 15 -11.02 7.53 5.51
CA PRO A 15 -10.69 8.94 5.25
C PRO A 15 -9.23 9.02 4.80
N LEU A 16 -9.01 9.51 3.58
CA LEU A 16 -7.68 9.69 3.00
C LEU A 16 -7.38 11.17 2.86
N ASP A 17 -6.15 11.54 3.16
CA ASP A 17 -5.60 12.88 2.98
C ASP A 17 -4.22 12.74 2.33
N ALA A 18 -3.98 13.49 1.25
CA ALA A 18 -2.74 13.43 0.48
C ALA A 18 -1.52 13.81 1.34
N SER A 19 -1.70 14.68 2.35
CA SER A 19 -0.63 15.08 3.27
C SER A 19 -0.09 13.92 4.10
N LEU A 20 -0.88 12.85 4.32
CA LEU A 20 -0.44 11.64 5.02
C LEU A 20 0.60 10.83 4.22
N PHE A 21 0.72 11.11 2.92
CA PHE A 21 1.67 10.47 2.02
C PHE A 21 2.89 11.34 1.72
N GLU A 22 3.00 12.54 2.33
CA GLU A 22 4.21 13.35 2.25
C GLU A 22 5.40 12.59 2.85
N HIS A 23 6.45 12.43 2.05
CA HIS A 23 7.57 11.60 2.42
C HIS A 23 8.88 12.40 2.46
N LYS A 24 9.66 12.23 3.52
CA LYS A 24 10.91 12.99 3.72
C LYS A 24 12.01 12.64 2.73
N LYS A 25 11.91 11.48 2.05
CA LYS A 25 12.95 10.94 1.17
C LYS A 25 12.50 10.64 -0.24
N LEU A 26 11.18 10.51 -0.44
CA LEU A 26 10.61 10.08 -1.72
C LEU A 26 9.84 11.27 -2.27
N ASP A 27 10.06 11.57 -3.55
CA ASP A 27 9.23 12.54 -4.23
C ASP A 27 7.80 11.96 -4.48
N PRO A 28 6.81 12.80 -4.84
CA PRO A 28 5.44 12.34 -5.06
C PRO A 28 5.30 11.26 -6.14
N THR A 29 6.17 11.23 -7.15
CA THR A 29 6.19 10.20 -8.18
C THR A 29 6.69 8.88 -7.63
N GLN A 30 7.75 8.90 -6.84
CA GLN A 30 8.26 7.71 -6.16
C GLN A 30 7.24 7.15 -5.17
N VAL A 31 6.54 7.99 -4.41
CA VAL A 31 5.47 7.54 -3.50
C VAL A 31 4.39 6.76 -4.25
N ARG A 32 3.89 7.31 -5.37
CA ARG A 32 2.93 6.61 -6.24
C ARG A 32 3.51 5.31 -6.81
N GLN A 33 4.76 5.33 -7.25
CA GLN A 33 5.43 4.15 -7.80
C GLN A 33 5.49 3.02 -6.77
N VAL A 34 5.89 3.32 -5.53
CA VAL A 34 5.93 2.31 -4.44
C VAL A 34 4.54 1.74 -4.20
N LEU A 35 3.52 2.60 -4.02
CA LEU A 35 2.14 2.16 -3.78
C LEU A 35 1.61 1.30 -4.94
N GLN A 36 1.89 1.69 -6.19
CA GLN A 36 1.44 0.97 -7.38
C GLN A 36 2.08 -0.41 -7.50
N LEU A 37 3.39 -0.51 -7.27
CA LEU A 37 4.12 -1.77 -7.31
C LEU A 37 3.68 -2.71 -6.19
N VAL A 38 3.51 -2.20 -4.97
CA VAL A 38 2.96 -2.97 -3.85
C VAL A 38 1.57 -3.50 -4.18
N LEU A 39 0.66 -2.65 -4.68
CA LEU A 39 -0.69 -3.06 -5.07
C LEU A 39 -0.65 -4.20 -6.09
N TRP A 40 0.12 -4.07 -7.18
CA TRP A 40 0.21 -5.12 -8.19
C TRP A 40 0.79 -6.43 -7.66
N LYS A 41 1.81 -6.37 -6.79
CA LYS A 41 2.36 -7.58 -6.17
C LYS A 41 1.32 -8.25 -5.27
N LEU A 42 0.58 -7.47 -4.49
CA LEU A 42 -0.52 -7.98 -3.67
C LEU A 42 -1.69 -8.53 -4.51
N GLU A 43 -1.98 -7.97 -5.68
CA GLU A 43 -2.99 -8.52 -6.61
C GLU A 43 -2.61 -9.89 -7.16
N SER A 44 -1.31 -10.17 -7.32
CA SER A 44 -0.81 -11.48 -7.75
C SER A 44 -0.80 -12.54 -6.62
N LEU A 45 -0.99 -12.11 -5.37
CA LEU A 45 -0.87 -12.98 -4.21
C LEU A 45 -2.09 -13.93 -4.09
N ARG A 46 -1.82 -15.24 -4.06
CA ARG A 46 -2.85 -16.30 -3.96
C ARG A 46 -3.30 -16.60 -2.53
N GLN A 47 -2.37 -16.57 -1.57
CA GLN A 47 -2.63 -16.84 -0.17
C GLN A 47 -2.45 -15.53 0.61
N TRP A 48 -3.52 -15.06 1.23
CA TRP A 48 -3.56 -13.77 1.93
C TRP A 48 -3.20 -13.95 3.40
N GLU A 49 -1.91 -14.01 3.67
CA GLU A 49 -1.32 -14.22 5.00
C GLU A 49 -0.31 -13.10 5.27
N LYS A 50 -0.20 -12.68 6.52
CA LYS A 50 0.66 -11.58 6.97
C LYS A 50 2.10 -11.70 6.46
N GLU A 51 2.69 -12.89 6.56
CA GLU A 51 4.08 -13.16 6.13
C GLU A 51 4.23 -12.91 4.62
N ARG A 52 3.22 -13.30 3.83
CA ARG A 52 3.25 -13.15 2.38
C ARG A 52 3.00 -11.72 1.94
N ILE A 53 2.08 -11.02 2.61
CA ILE A 53 1.85 -9.58 2.41
C ILE A 53 3.15 -8.81 2.69
N THR A 54 3.80 -9.13 3.82
CA THR A 54 5.08 -8.52 4.21
C THR A 54 6.16 -8.80 3.17
N GLY A 55 6.25 -10.05 2.69
CA GLY A 55 7.18 -10.44 1.64
C GLY A 55 6.98 -9.64 0.35
N CYS A 56 5.74 -9.41 -0.10
CA CYS A 56 5.47 -8.56 -1.26
C CYS A 56 5.96 -7.11 -1.07
N ILE A 57 5.68 -6.51 0.09
CA ILE A 57 6.11 -5.14 0.39
C ILE A 57 7.63 -5.06 0.46
N GLN A 58 8.27 -6.05 1.08
CA GLN A 58 9.72 -6.12 1.21
C GLN A 58 10.41 -6.31 -0.15
N ALA A 59 9.89 -7.19 -1.01
CA ALA A 59 10.43 -7.39 -2.36
C ALA A 59 10.39 -6.10 -3.20
N VAL A 60 9.31 -5.32 -3.09
CA VAL A 60 9.22 -4.00 -3.75
C VAL A 60 10.26 -3.04 -3.18
N ALA A 61 10.37 -2.96 -1.84
CA ALA A 61 11.33 -2.08 -1.19
C ALA A 61 12.78 -2.42 -1.62
N GLU A 62 13.15 -3.69 -1.58
CA GLU A 62 14.49 -4.17 -1.95
C GLU A 62 14.81 -3.89 -3.42
N HIS A 63 13.87 -4.15 -4.33
CA HIS A 63 14.07 -3.88 -5.75
C HIS A 63 14.27 -2.39 -6.04
N LEU A 64 13.57 -1.51 -5.33
CA LEU A 64 13.73 -0.06 -5.43
C LEU A 64 14.88 0.50 -4.57
N GLN A 65 15.67 -0.38 -3.94
CA GLN A 65 16.77 -0.02 -3.03
C GLN A 65 16.33 0.87 -1.84
N LEU A 66 15.08 0.68 -1.39
CA LEU A 66 14.49 1.32 -0.24
C LEU A 66 14.54 0.41 0.99
N LYS A 67 14.57 1.01 2.18
CA LYS A 67 14.40 0.26 3.42
C LYS A 67 12.91 0.05 3.69
N LEU A 68 12.53 -1.12 4.21
CA LEU A 68 11.13 -1.40 4.57
C LEU A 68 10.53 -0.32 5.49
N ARG A 69 11.32 0.21 6.44
CA ARG A 69 10.91 1.32 7.33
C ARG A 69 10.56 2.63 6.61
N ASP A 70 11.03 2.82 5.38
CA ASP A 70 10.73 3.99 4.54
C ASP A 70 9.51 3.72 3.64
N VAL A 71 9.09 2.45 3.48
CA VAL A 71 7.90 2.07 2.69
C VAL A 71 6.66 1.90 3.57
N MET A 72 6.82 1.29 4.75
CA MET A 72 5.72 1.03 5.70
C MET A 72 4.89 2.27 6.06
N PRO A 73 5.46 3.48 6.20
CA PRO A 73 4.67 4.69 6.43
C PRO A 73 3.61 4.97 5.37
N LEU A 74 3.78 4.49 4.13
CA LEU A 74 2.80 4.63 3.06
C LEU A 74 1.63 3.63 3.20
N MET A 75 1.87 2.48 3.84
CA MET A 75 0.84 1.45 4.06
C MET A 75 -0.15 1.87 5.15
N PHE A 76 0.32 2.57 6.18
CA PHE A 76 -0.54 3.00 7.30
C PHE A 76 -1.76 3.82 6.81
N PRO A 77 -1.59 5.00 6.20
CA PRO A 77 -2.73 5.80 5.78
C PRO A 77 -3.51 5.13 4.65
N ALA A 78 -2.84 4.38 3.76
CA ALA A 78 -3.53 3.69 2.67
C ALA A 78 -4.51 2.61 3.17
N ILE A 79 -4.21 1.93 4.28
CA ILE A 79 -5.07 0.85 4.80
C ILE A 79 -5.97 1.35 5.93
N THR A 80 -5.45 2.22 6.80
CA THR A 80 -6.13 2.61 8.04
C THR A 80 -6.71 4.03 8.02
N GLY A 81 -6.32 4.87 7.06
CA GLY A 81 -6.64 6.31 7.06
C GLY A 81 -5.85 7.13 8.08
N HIS A 82 -4.87 6.54 8.76
CA HIS A 82 -4.08 7.20 9.80
C HIS A 82 -2.58 7.06 9.53
N ALA A 83 -1.79 8.06 9.93
CA ALA A 83 -0.33 8.07 9.75
C ALA A 83 0.42 6.93 10.49
N SER A 84 -0.25 6.27 11.44
CA SER A 84 0.29 5.13 12.17
C SER A 84 -0.83 4.18 12.57
N SER A 85 -0.47 2.94 12.91
CA SER A 85 -1.40 1.94 13.43
C SER A 85 -0.66 0.98 14.36
N VAL A 86 -1.40 0.29 15.23
CA VAL A 86 -0.82 -0.72 16.14
C VAL A 86 -0.16 -1.85 15.34
N SER A 87 -0.80 -2.28 14.24
CA SER A 87 -0.21 -3.19 13.25
C SER A 87 -1.01 -3.18 11.95
N VAL A 88 -0.46 -2.55 10.90
CA VAL A 88 -1.13 -2.49 9.59
C VAL A 88 -1.16 -3.84 8.89
N LEU A 89 -0.15 -4.67 9.11
CA LEU A 89 -0.08 -5.99 8.49
C LEU A 89 -1.15 -6.92 9.08
N ASP A 90 -1.39 -6.86 10.39
CA ASP A 90 -2.51 -7.57 11.02
C ASP A 90 -3.85 -7.02 10.52
N ALA A 91 -3.97 -5.70 10.37
CA ALA A 91 -5.17 -5.11 9.79
C ALA A 91 -5.42 -5.61 8.36
N MET A 92 -4.40 -5.66 7.50
CA MET A 92 -4.53 -6.17 6.13
C MET A 92 -4.96 -7.64 6.10
N GLU A 93 -4.41 -8.48 6.97
CA GLU A 93 -4.81 -9.89 7.08
C GLU A 93 -6.27 -10.03 7.49
N ILE A 94 -6.71 -9.30 8.53
CA ILE A 94 -8.10 -9.32 9.04
C ILE A 94 -9.09 -8.77 8.01
N LEU A 95 -8.74 -7.67 7.32
CA LEU A 95 -9.58 -7.05 6.28
C LEU A 95 -9.72 -7.95 5.05
N GLY A 96 -8.75 -8.82 4.81
CA GLY A 96 -8.66 -9.65 3.61
C GLY A 96 -8.18 -8.90 2.37
N ALA A 97 -8.00 -9.67 1.30
CA ALA A 97 -7.38 -9.22 0.06
C ALA A 97 -8.17 -8.10 -0.63
N ASP A 98 -9.47 -8.28 -0.78
CA ASP A 98 -10.30 -7.39 -1.60
C ASP A 98 -10.34 -5.98 -1.02
N LEU A 99 -10.62 -5.86 0.28
CA LEU A 99 -10.71 -4.56 0.94
C LEU A 99 -9.35 -3.86 1.04
N SER A 100 -8.27 -4.62 1.32
CA SER A 100 -6.92 -4.07 1.35
C SER A 100 -6.47 -3.51 -0.01
N ARG A 101 -6.71 -4.28 -1.09
CA ARG A 101 -6.40 -3.86 -2.48
C ARG A 101 -7.25 -2.66 -2.89
N TYR A 102 -8.54 -2.66 -2.53
CA TYR A 102 -9.44 -1.54 -2.80
C TYR A 102 -8.93 -0.25 -2.16
N ARG A 103 -8.56 -0.28 -0.88
CA ARG A 103 -8.07 0.91 -0.17
C ARG A 103 -6.73 1.43 -0.69
N LEU A 104 -5.81 0.53 -1.05
CA LEU A 104 -4.57 0.91 -1.77
C LEU A 104 -4.87 1.59 -3.11
N ARG A 105 -5.86 1.10 -3.86
CA ARG A 105 -6.28 1.74 -5.12
C ARG A 105 -6.86 3.13 -4.89
N GLN A 106 -7.69 3.31 -3.86
CA GLN A 106 -8.20 4.64 -3.48
C GLN A 106 -7.07 5.60 -3.10
N ALA A 107 -6.06 5.14 -2.36
CA ALA A 107 -4.88 5.94 -2.05
C ALA A 107 -4.13 6.38 -3.32
N LEU A 108 -3.94 5.47 -4.28
CA LEU A 108 -3.34 5.82 -5.58
C LEU A 108 -4.18 6.82 -6.37
N GLU A 109 -5.50 6.63 -6.43
CA GLU A 109 -6.42 7.55 -7.11
C GLU A 109 -6.38 8.95 -6.50
N LEU A 110 -6.35 9.05 -5.16
CA LEU A 110 -6.19 10.33 -4.46
C LEU A 110 -4.90 11.05 -4.84
N LEU A 111 -3.80 10.30 -5.00
CA LEU A 111 -2.50 10.85 -5.39
C LEU A 111 -2.39 11.13 -6.90
N GLY A 112 -3.45 10.88 -7.68
CA GLY A 112 -3.50 11.14 -9.13
C GLY A 112 -3.17 9.93 -10.02
N GLY A 113 -2.92 8.75 -9.43
CA GLY A 113 -2.65 7.50 -10.14
C GLY A 113 -1.36 7.53 -10.99
N ALA A 114 -1.14 6.48 -11.77
CA ALA A 114 -0.06 6.43 -12.75
C ALA A 114 -0.56 6.93 -14.13
N SER A 115 0.23 7.79 -14.78
CA SER A 115 0.00 8.14 -16.19
C SER A 115 0.26 6.93 -17.09
N LYS A 116 -0.26 6.94 -18.34
CA LYS A 116 -0.03 5.85 -19.31
C LYS A 116 1.45 5.53 -19.54
N LYS A 117 2.33 6.53 -19.46
CA LYS A 117 3.78 6.36 -19.61
C LYS A 117 4.36 5.67 -18.37
N GLU A 118 4.03 6.19 -17.19
CA GLU A 118 4.44 5.61 -15.90
C GLU A 118 3.95 4.18 -15.75
N THR A 119 2.70 3.86 -16.10
CA THR A 119 2.15 2.50 -16.04
C THR A 119 3.03 1.53 -16.82
N LYS A 120 3.32 1.82 -18.10
CA LYS A 120 4.17 0.95 -18.94
C LYS A 120 5.58 0.79 -18.41
N GLU A 121 6.13 1.84 -17.81
CA GLU A 121 7.47 1.80 -17.21
C GLU A 121 7.47 0.95 -15.95
N TRP A 122 6.50 1.18 -15.06
CA TRP A 122 6.41 0.50 -13.77
C TRP A 122 5.96 -0.95 -13.91
N GLU A 123 5.21 -1.32 -14.95
CA GLU A 123 4.93 -2.72 -15.29
C GLU A 123 6.23 -3.50 -15.55
N LYS A 124 7.19 -2.91 -16.26
CA LYS A 124 8.50 -3.54 -16.47
C LYS A 124 9.27 -3.71 -15.16
N ILE A 125 9.17 -2.73 -14.26
CA ILE A 125 9.76 -2.81 -12.91
C ILE A 125 9.09 -3.94 -12.13
N ARG A 126 7.75 -3.98 -12.09
CA ARG A 126 6.97 -5.03 -11.44
C ARG A 126 7.39 -6.42 -11.91
N ASP A 127 7.55 -6.61 -13.21
CA ASP A 127 7.90 -7.91 -13.81
C ASP A 127 9.33 -8.34 -13.46
N ALA A 128 10.20 -7.39 -13.06
CA ALA A 128 11.55 -7.66 -12.56
C ALA A 128 11.59 -7.90 -11.03
N ILE A 129 10.49 -7.67 -10.30
CA ILE A 129 10.39 -7.95 -8.86
C ILE A 129 10.06 -9.43 -8.66
N PRO A 130 10.89 -10.21 -7.94
CA PRO A 130 10.64 -11.63 -7.68
C PRO A 130 9.24 -11.91 -7.13
N GLY A 131 8.69 -13.06 -7.55
CA GLY A 131 7.38 -13.57 -7.16
C GLY A 131 7.27 -13.89 -5.69
#